data_AF-A0AAN8WHT5-F1
#
_entry.id   AF-A0AAN8WHT5-F1
#
_cell.length_a   1.000
_cell.length_b   1.000
_cell.length_c   1.000
_cell.angle_alpha   90.00
_cell.angle_beta   90.00
_cell.angle_gamma   90.00
#
_symmetry.space_group_name_H-M   'P 1'
#
loop_
_entity.id
_entity.type
_entity.pdbx_description
1 polymer ?
#
loop_
_entity_poly.entity_id
_entity_poly.type
_entity_poly.pdbx_seq_one_letter_code
_entity_poly.pdbx_strand_id
1 'polypeptide(L)'
;MMYCPPNVTFDHIWVNHGISHCFLDTVTSAVYALFILFFGTGQWVMYRKYATLTDQYLRPKSFLFWLQVALTVLMLVIATARLALQATVIGDHVVYGYMIVYFCSNLICWPLSLRIVFLERNYLLPTVPTRGHGVVLLVFWTLVFVSENLAFLNLRNEDWWFDLTTLTDKMEFVLFVLRYVSGCLLFILGLKSPGISTLRDYVNFGGSVHNEEESETSSGGED
;
A
#
# COMPACT_ATOMS: atom_id res chain seq x y z
N MET A 1 -13.80 -13.46 25.57
CA MET A 1 -13.98 -12.88 24.22
C MET A 1 -13.78 -13.99 23.22
N MET A 2 -14.76 -14.26 22.37
CA MET A 2 -14.63 -15.29 21.33
C MET A 2 -13.83 -14.72 20.15
N TYR A 3 -12.86 -15.48 19.63
CA TYR A 3 -12.02 -15.02 18.52
C TYR A 3 -12.81 -14.98 17.21
N CYS A 4 -13.62 -16.02 16.95
CA CYS A 4 -14.58 -16.12 15.86
C CYS A 4 -16.02 -16.10 16.43
N PRO A 5 -17.05 -15.79 15.62
CA PRO A 5 -18.45 -15.86 16.03
C PRO A 5 -18.90 -17.26 16.48
N PRO A 6 -19.90 -17.35 17.37
CA PRO A 6 -20.39 -18.61 17.95
C PRO A 6 -21.18 -19.44 16.93
N ASN A 7 -20.47 -20.02 15.97
CA ASN A 7 -20.91 -21.08 15.05
C ASN A 7 -19.79 -21.50 14.09
N VAL A 8 -18.67 -20.76 14.06
CA VAL A 8 -17.56 -20.99 13.14
C VAL A 8 -16.28 -21.17 13.94
N THR A 9 -15.64 -22.32 13.79
CA THR A 9 -14.29 -22.55 14.33
C THR A 9 -13.24 -22.15 13.29
N PHE A 10 -12.02 -21.87 13.74
CA PHE A 10 -10.90 -21.56 12.84
C PHE A 10 -10.57 -22.72 11.88
N ASP A 11 -10.90 -23.95 12.27
CA ASP A 11 -10.63 -25.19 11.50
C ASP A 11 -11.66 -25.44 10.39
N HIS A 12 -12.85 -24.83 10.48
CA HIS A 12 -13.85 -24.86 9.42
C HIS A 12 -13.57 -23.77 8.38
N ILE A 13 -12.66 -24.09 7.44
CA ILE A 13 -12.20 -23.18 6.38
C ILE A 13 -13.28 -22.94 5.32
N TRP A 14 -14.10 -23.97 5.01
CA TRP A 14 -15.16 -23.90 4.01
C TRP A 14 -16.52 -24.12 4.66
N VAL A 15 -17.32 -23.05 4.75
CA VAL A 15 -18.65 -23.01 5.39
C VAL A 15 -19.63 -22.36 4.42
N ASN A 16 -20.82 -22.93 4.23
CA ASN A 16 -21.88 -22.41 3.36
C ASN A 16 -21.40 -22.00 1.95
N HIS A 17 -20.74 -22.93 1.24
CA HIS A 17 -20.19 -22.72 -0.11
C HIS A 17 -19.14 -21.61 -0.23
N GLY A 18 -18.50 -21.26 0.89
CA GLY A 18 -17.68 -20.07 1.04
C GLY A 18 -16.53 -20.18 2.02
N ILE A 19 -15.62 -19.21 2.04
CA ILE A 19 -14.55 -19.12 3.06
C ILE A 19 -15.06 -18.27 4.22
N SER A 20 -14.81 -18.69 5.47
CA SER A 20 -15.26 -17.93 6.64
C SER A 20 -14.53 -16.57 6.76
N HIS A 21 -15.27 -15.52 7.14
CA HIS A 21 -14.71 -14.17 7.38
C HIS A 21 -13.57 -14.18 8.39
N CYS A 22 -13.71 -14.96 9.48
CA CYS A 22 -12.71 -15.09 10.52
C CYS A 22 -11.38 -15.63 9.95
N PHE A 23 -11.43 -16.67 9.12
CA PHE A 23 -10.25 -17.27 8.52
C PHE A 23 -9.62 -16.34 7.48
N LEU A 24 -10.42 -15.81 6.55
CA LEU A 24 -9.92 -14.96 5.45
C LEU A 24 -9.26 -13.69 5.97
N ASP A 25 -9.92 -12.94 6.85
CA ASP A 25 -9.38 -11.69 7.39
C ASP A 25 -8.13 -11.94 8.25
N THR A 26 -8.11 -13.03 9.03
CA THR A 26 -6.96 -13.36 9.88
C THR A 26 -5.75 -13.79 9.05
N VAL A 27 -5.93 -14.72 8.12
CA VAL A 27 -4.81 -15.29 7.35
C VAL A 27 -4.25 -14.25 6.40
N THR A 28 -5.11 -13.53 5.67
CA THR A 28 -4.64 -12.49 4.74
C THR A 28 -3.90 -11.38 5.49
N SER A 29 -4.46 -10.90 6.62
CA SER A 29 -3.81 -9.85 7.41
C SER A 29 -2.49 -10.26 8.04
N ALA A 30 -2.41 -11.49 8.56
CA ALA A 30 -1.16 -12.03 9.06
C ALA A 30 -0.09 -12.14 7.95
N VAL A 31 -0.46 -12.63 6.76
CA VAL A 31 0.49 -12.85 5.66
C VAL A 31 1.13 -11.54 5.19
N TYR A 32 0.33 -10.53 4.84
CA TYR A 32 0.92 -9.27 4.38
C TYR A 32 1.61 -8.50 5.52
N ALA A 33 1.14 -8.64 6.77
CA ALA A 33 1.77 -7.98 7.91
C ALA A 33 3.13 -8.55 8.27
N LEU A 34 3.25 -9.88 8.32
CA LEU A 34 4.53 -10.54 8.56
C LEU A 34 5.52 -10.24 7.42
N PHE A 35 5.04 -10.23 6.17
CA PHE A 35 5.86 -9.89 5.03
C PHE A 35 6.45 -8.49 5.14
N ILE A 36 5.62 -7.46 5.36
CA ILE A 36 6.13 -6.08 5.44
C ILE A 36 6.92 -5.82 6.72
N LEU A 37 6.59 -6.48 7.83
CA LEU A 37 7.38 -6.38 9.05
C LEU A 37 8.77 -6.97 8.86
N PHE A 38 8.91 -8.14 8.24
CA PHE A 38 10.22 -8.76 8.08
C PHE A 38 11.05 -8.05 6.99
N PHE A 39 10.52 -7.96 5.78
CA PHE A 39 11.25 -7.39 4.64
C PHE A 39 11.31 -5.87 4.67
N GLY A 40 10.24 -5.21 5.13
CA GLY A 40 10.21 -3.74 5.22
C GLY A 40 11.11 -3.19 6.34
N THR A 41 11.19 -3.86 7.49
CA THR A 41 12.17 -3.46 8.52
C THR A 41 13.60 -3.79 8.08
N GLY A 42 13.82 -4.93 7.41
CA GLY A 42 15.11 -5.28 6.80
C GLY A 42 15.58 -4.22 5.81
N GLN A 43 14.71 -3.78 4.90
CA GLN A 43 14.98 -2.67 4.01
C GLN A 43 15.30 -1.39 4.78
N TRP A 44 14.48 -1.02 5.78
CA TRP A 44 14.73 0.19 6.56
C TRP A 44 16.11 0.17 7.24
N VAL A 45 16.50 -0.95 7.86
CA VAL A 45 17.83 -1.09 8.47
C VAL A 45 18.94 -0.95 7.43
N MET A 46 18.78 -1.55 6.25
CA MET A 46 19.73 -1.43 5.14
C MET A 46 19.89 0.03 4.70
N TYR A 47 18.77 0.74 4.47
CA TYR A 47 18.78 2.15 4.13
C TYR A 47 19.44 3.00 5.23
N ARG A 48 19.13 2.76 6.51
CA ARG A 48 19.76 3.50 7.61
C ARG A 48 21.28 3.36 7.64
N LYS A 49 21.81 2.21 7.20
CA LYS A 49 23.24 1.91 7.24
C LYS A 49 24.00 2.31 5.97
N TYR A 50 23.35 2.24 4.80
CA TYR A 50 24.03 2.36 3.50
C TYR A 50 23.47 3.47 2.60
N ALA A 51 22.44 4.20 3.02
CA ALA A 51 21.83 5.21 2.18
C ALA A 51 22.72 6.43 1.96
N THR A 52 22.74 6.90 0.72
CA THR A 52 23.19 8.24 0.33
C THR A 52 21.97 9.12 0.06
N LEU A 53 22.04 10.39 0.47
CA LEU A 53 20.98 11.36 0.19
C LEU A 53 20.87 11.61 -1.32
N THR A 54 19.65 11.59 -1.83
CA THR A 54 19.39 11.94 -3.24
C THR A 54 19.39 13.45 -3.40
N ASP A 55 20.11 13.97 -4.40
CA ASP A 55 20.13 15.40 -4.70
C ASP A 55 18.72 15.93 -4.97
N GLN A 56 18.32 16.92 -4.18
CA GLN A 56 16.96 17.50 -4.19
C GLN A 56 16.61 18.17 -5.53
N TYR A 57 17.63 18.56 -6.29
CA TYR A 57 17.49 19.30 -7.53
C TYR A 57 16.94 18.46 -8.69
N LEU A 58 17.18 17.13 -8.68
CA LEU A 58 16.69 16.19 -9.69
C LEU A 58 15.28 15.65 -9.40
N ARG A 59 14.60 16.16 -8.35
CA ARG A 59 13.30 15.65 -7.91
C ARG A 59 12.13 16.48 -8.48
N PRO A 60 11.52 16.08 -9.60
CA PRO A 60 10.28 16.72 -10.04
C PRO A 60 9.17 16.51 -8.99
N LYS A 61 8.34 17.53 -8.79
CA LYS A 61 7.10 17.42 -8.00
C LYS A 61 6.10 16.56 -8.77
N SER A 62 6.12 15.24 -8.55
CA SER A 62 5.18 14.32 -9.18
C SER A 62 3.83 14.32 -8.43
N PHE A 63 2.76 14.73 -9.11
CA PHE A 63 1.39 14.60 -8.62
C PHE A 63 1.07 13.14 -8.24
N LEU A 64 1.58 12.18 -9.01
CA LEU A 64 1.39 10.75 -8.77
C LEU A 64 1.90 10.28 -7.40
N PHE A 65 2.97 10.89 -6.88
CA PHE A 65 3.44 10.56 -5.53
C PHE A 65 2.44 11.02 -4.46
N TRP A 66 1.89 12.23 -4.60
CA TRP A 66 0.88 12.73 -3.67
C TRP A 66 -0.40 11.89 -3.75
N LEU A 67 -0.78 11.45 -4.94
CA LEU A 67 -1.87 10.50 -5.13
C LEU A 67 -1.60 9.18 -4.41
N GLN A 68 -0.38 8.62 -4.53
CA GLN A 68 0.02 7.39 -3.85
C GLN A 68 -0.01 7.53 -2.32
N VAL A 69 0.49 8.65 -1.78
CA VAL A 69 0.40 8.95 -0.35
C VAL A 69 -1.06 9.07 0.09
N ALA A 70 -1.89 9.79 -0.67
CA ALA A 70 -3.30 9.96 -0.36
C ALA A 70 -4.06 8.61 -0.37
N LEU A 71 -3.81 7.75 -1.36
CA LEU A 71 -4.38 6.40 -1.43
C LEU A 71 -3.91 5.51 -0.26
N THR A 72 -2.65 5.60 0.13
CA THR A 72 -2.09 4.84 1.27
C THR A 72 -2.75 5.27 2.59
N VAL A 73 -2.96 6.57 2.78
CA VAL A 73 -3.69 7.11 3.95
C VAL A 73 -5.17 6.71 3.88
N LEU A 74 -5.79 6.75 2.71
CA LEU A 74 -7.17 6.34 2.50
C LEU A 74 -7.39 4.87 2.92
N MET A 75 -6.46 3.97 2.62
CA MET A 75 -6.55 2.56 3.05
C MET A 75 -6.58 2.40 4.57
N LEU A 76 -5.81 3.22 5.30
CA LEU A 76 -5.86 3.25 6.76
C LEU A 76 -7.21 3.78 7.26
N VAL A 77 -7.73 4.85 6.65
CA VAL A 77 -9.05 5.40 6.98
C VAL A 77 -10.15 4.36 6.75
N ILE A 78 -10.10 3.62 5.64
CA ILE A 78 -11.07 2.55 5.35
C ILE A 78 -11.02 1.45 6.42
N ALA A 79 -9.83 1.04 6.87
CA ALA A 79 -9.68 0.05 7.94
C ALA A 79 -10.29 0.55 9.26
N THR A 80 -10.10 1.83 9.61
CA THR A 80 -10.72 2.45 10.79
C THR A 80 -12.25 2.54 10.64
N ALA A 81 -12.75 2.93 9.47
CA ALA A 81 -14.18 3.05 9.19
C ALA A 81 -14.88 1.68 9.29
N ARG A 82 -14.25 0.61 8.78
CA ARG A 82 -14.78 -0.75 8.89
C ARG A 82 -14.93 -1.17 10.36
N LEU A 83 -13.89 -0.98 11.18
CA LEU A 83 -13.97 -1.30 12.61
C LEU A 83 -15.02 -0.44 13.32
N ALA A 84 -15.12 0.84 13.00
CA ALA A 84 -16.12 1.74 13.58
C ALA A 84 -17.55 1.32 13.22
N LEU A 85 -17.81 0.95 11.96
CA LEU A 85 -19.11 0.41 11.54
C LEU A 85 -19.44 -0.90 12.26
N GLN A 86 -18.46 -1.79 12.40
CA GLN A 86 -18.64 -3.05 13.12
C GLN A 86 -18.92 -2.83 14.62
N ALA A 87 -18.32 -1.82 15.24
CA ALA A 87 -18.56 -1.49 16.63
C ALA A 87 -19.90 -0.78 16.89
N THR A 88 -20.42 -0.04 15.91
CA THR A 88 -21.58 0.86 16.09
C THR A 88 -22.88 0.36 15.46
N VAL A 89 -22.81 -0.39 14.35
CA VAL A 89 -23.98 -0.72 13.50
C VAL A 89 -24.21 -2.23 13.35
N ILE A 90 -23.17 -3.07 13.46
CA ILE A 90 -23.27 -4.53 13.21
C ILE A 90 -23.26 -5.32 14.53
N GLY A 91 -24.41 -5.92 14.88
CA GLY A 91 -24.53 -7.05 15.84
C GLY A 91 -24.14 -6.77 17.30
N ASP A 92 -25.13 -6.54 18.17
CA ASP A 92 -25.05 -6.57 19.65
C ASP A 92 -23.83 -5.90 20.33
N HIS A 93 -23.12 -5.00 19.64
CA HIS A 93 -21.88 -4.37 20.09
C HIS A 93 -20.75 -5.38 20.41
N VAL A 94 -20.77 -6.58 19.80
CA VAL A 94 -19.78 -7.63 20.10
C VAL A 94 -18.64 -7.58 19.08
N VAL A 95 -17.54 -6.96 19.47
CA VAL A 95 -16.30 -6.95 18.67
C VAL A 95 -15.57 -8.29 18.85
N TYR A 96 -15.37 -9.01 17.74
CA TYR A 96 -14.65 -10.30 17.73
C TYR A 96 -13.13 -10.10 17.61
N GLY A 97 -12.36 -11.08 18.09
CA GLY A 97 -10.90 -11.03 18.12
C GLY A 97 -10.25 -10.88 16.73
N TYR A 98 -10.81 -11.53 15.70
CA TYR A 98 -10.27 -11.43 14.34
C TYR A 98 -10.35 -10.01 13.76
N MET A 99 -11.39 -9.25 14.10
CA MET A 99 -11.57 -7.85 13.67
C MET A 99 -10.47 -6.95 14.25
N ILE A 100 -10.10 -7.18 15.51
CA ILE A 100 -9.03 -6.46 16.21
C ILE A 100 -7.68 -6.79 15.56
N VAL A 101 -7.40 -8.08 15.30
CA VAL A 101 -6.15 -8.49 14.65
C VAL A 101 -6.01 -7.87 13.27
N TYR A 102 -7.08 -7.89 12.47
CA TYR A 102 -7.11 -7.25 11.17
C TYR A 102 -6.83 -5.75 11.27
N PHE A 103 -7.51 -5.05 12.19
CA PHE A 103 -7.31 -3.62 12.40
C PHE A 103 -5.88 -3.29 12.84
N CYS A 104 -5.35 -3.97 13.85
CA CYS A 104 -3.99 -3.77 14.33
C CYS A 104 -2.95 -4.04 13.23
N SER A 105 -3.16 -5.09 12.42
CA SER A 105 -2.29 -5.41 11.29
C SER A 105 -2.28 -4.26 10.28
N ASN A 106 -3.45 -3.75 9.87
CA ASN A 106 -3.54 -2.61 8.96
C ASN A 106 -2.92 -1.33 9.58
N LEU A 107 -3.14 -1.08 10.87
CA LEU A 107 -2.61 0.07 11.59
C LEU A 107 -1.08 0.09 11.62
N ILE A 108 -0.43 -1.07 11.58
CA ILE A 108 1.03 -1.20 11.53
C ILE A 108 1.54 -1.19 10.09
N CYS A 109 0.89 -1.94 9.19
CA CYS A 109 1.34 -2.14 7.81
C CYS A 109 1.30 -0.85 6.99
N TRP A 110 0.21 -0.09 7.05
CA TRP A 110 0.03 1.09 6.22
C TRP A 110 1.02 2.21 6.56
N PRO A 111 1.24 2.58 7.84
CA PRO A 111 2.29 3.54 8.19
C PRO A 111 3.70 3.06 7.85
N LEU A 112 4.00 1.76 8.00
CA LEU A 112 5.29 1.20 7.62
C LEU A 112 5.50 1.29 6.10
N SER A 113 4.50 0.92 5.30
CA SER A 113 4.52 1.08 3.84
C SER A 113 4.75 2.54 3.46
N LEU A 114 4.02 3.47 4.08
CA LEU A 114 4.19 4.90 3.83
C LEU A 114 5.61 5.38 4.17
N ARG A 115 6.17 4.94 5.30
CA ARG A 115 7.55 5.26 5.69
C ARG A 115 8.57 4.76 4.68
N ILE A 116 8.40 3.53 4.16
CA ILE A 116 9.29 2.99 3.13
C ILE A 116 9.14 3.79 1.83
N VAL A 117 7.93 4.17 1.42
CA VAL A 117 7.70 5.03 0.24
C VAL A 117 8.44 6.37 0.38
N PHE A 118 8.41 7.00 1.56
CA PHE A 118 9.19 8.21 1.81
C PHE A 118 10.70 7.97 1.81
N LEU A 119 11.14 6.82 2.33
CA LEU A 119 12.54 6.43 2.39
C LEU A 119 13.10 6.21 0.98
N GLU A 120 12.42 5.42 0.15
CA GLU A 120 12.79 5.17 -1.25
C GLU A 120 12.84 6.44 -2.09
N ARG A 121 11.99 7.42 -1.76
CA ARG A 121 12.07 8.71 -2.42
C ARG A 121 13.34 9.46 -2.01
N ASN A 122 13.61 9.56 -0.70
CA ASN A 122 14.64 10.44 -0.12
C ASN A 122 16.07 9.88 -0.18
N TYR A 123 16.20 8.57 -0.34
CA TYR A 123 17.47 7.88 -0.25
C TYR A 123 17.65 6.91 -1.41
N LEU A 124 18.85 6.89 -2.00
CA LEU A 124 19.24 5.91 -3.02
C LEU A 124 20.19 4.88 -2.40
N LEU A 125 20.05 3.62 -2.81
CA LEU A 125 21.01 2.58 -2.46
C LEU A 125 22.18 2.60 -3.47
N PRO A 126 23.43 2.40 -3.03
CA PRO A 126 24.61 2.43 -3.90
C PRO A 126 24.63 1.36 -4.99
N THR A 127 23.93 0.24 -4.81
CA THR A 127 24.22 -1.00 -5.56
C THR A 127 23.21 -1.36 -6.64
N VAL A 128 22.08 -0.67 -6.76
CA VAL A 128 21.14 -0.92 -7.86
C VAL A 128 20.39 0.35 -8.29
N PRO A 129 20.55 0.82 -9.54
CA PRO A 129 19.62 1.76 -10.13
C PRO A 129 18.37 0.98 -10.55
N THR A 130 17.57 0.51 -9.60
CA THR A 130 16.28 -0.07 -9.94
C THR A 130 15.41 1.04 -10.48
N ARG A 131 15.06 0.95 -11.76
CA ARG A 131 14.15 1.82 -12.50
C ARG A 131 12.69 1.72 -12.01
N GLY A 132 12.47 1.46 -10.72
CA GLY A 132 11.18 1.18 -10.10
C GLY A 132 11.19 1.37 -8.57
N HIS A 133 10.00 1.35 -7.96
CA HIS A 133 9.82 1.16 -6.51
C HIS A 133 10.53 -0.11 -6.03
N GLY A 134 10.90 -0.18 -4.76
CA GLY A 134 11.51 -1.38 -4.19
C GLY A 134 10.58 -2.58 -4.32
N VAL A 135 11.16 -3.72 -4.70
CA VAL A 135 10.43 -4.98 -4.93
C VAL A 135 9.55 -5.36 -3.73
N VAL A 136 10.00 -5.06 -2.51
CA VAL A 136 9.24 -5.34 -1.28
C VAL A 136 7.92 -4.57 -1.23
N LEU A 137 7.88 -3.27 -1.56
CA LEU A 137 6.63 -2.51 -1.59
C LEU A 137 5.67 -3.02 -2.66
N LEU A 138 6.21 -3.38 -3.83
CA LEU A 138 5.42 -3.91 -4.95
C LEU A 138 4.79 -5.26 -4.59
N VAL A 139 5.56 -6.18 -4.00
CA VAL A 139 5.05 -7.46 -3.50
C VAL A 139 4.02 -7.24 -2.40
N PHE A 140 4.24 -6.29 -1.48
CA PHE A 140 3.27 -5.96 -0.45
C PHE A 140 1.93 -5.50 -1.04
N TRP A 141 1.92 -4.53 -1.96
CA TRP A 141 0.67 -4.10 -2.61
C TRP A 141 0.03 -5.21 -3.45
N THR A 142 0.83 -6.10 -4.03
CA THR A 142 0.33 -7.29 -4.74
C THR A 142 -0.38 -8.24 -3.77
N LEU A 143 0.20 -8.53 -2.61
CA LEU A 143 -0.41 -9.38 -1.59
C LEU A 143 -1.73 -8.79 -1.09
N VAL A 144 -1.77 -7.48 -0.86
CA VAL A 144 -3.01 -6.77 -0.50
C VAL A 144 -4.02 -6.91 -1.63
N PHE A 145 -3.65 -6.66 -2.88
CA PHE A 145 -4.56 -6.81 -4.02
C PHE A 145 -5.08 -8.24 -4.18
N VAL A 146 -4.23 -9.26 -4.03
CA VAL A 146 -4.63 -10.67 -4.04
C VAL A 146 -5.62 -10.97 -2.92
N SER A 147 -5.42 -10.41 -1.72
CA SER A 147 -6.36 -10.59 -0.61
C SER A 147 -7.75 -10.00 -0.91
N GLU A 148 -7.82 -8.85 -1.59
CA GLU A 148 -9.11 -8.30 -2.03
C GLU A 148 -9.76 -9.15 -3.14
N ASN A 149 -8.97 -9.77 -4.02
CA ASN A 149 -9.51 -10.68 -5.04
C ASN A 149 -10.03 -11.99 -4.45
N LEU A 150 -9.43 -12.47 -3.35
CA LEU A 150 -9.95 -13.59 -2.58
C LEU A 150 -11.37 -13.31 -2.08
N ALA A 151 -11.70 -12.03 -1.87
CA ALA A 151 -13.06 -11.65 -1.50
C ALA A 151 -14.10 -11.92 -2.61
N PHE A 152 -13.68 -12.15 -3.87
CA PHE A 152 -14.62 -12.59 -4.91
C PHE A 152 -14.84 -14.11 -4.91
N LEU A 153 -13.95 -14.92 -4.33
CA LEU A 153 -14.11 -16.38 -4.34
C LEU A 153 -15.31 -16.85 -3.51
N ASN A 154 -15.76 -16.03 -2.56
CA ASN A 154 -16.86 -16.36 -1.67
C ASN A 154 -18.18 -15.69 -2.13
N LEU A 155 -18.25 -15.17 -3.37
CA LEU A 155 -19.45 -14.59 -4.04
C LEU A 155 -20.71 -15.46 -4.00
N ARG A 156 -20.58 -16.76 -3.74
CA ARG A 156 -21.69 -17.73 -3.69
C ARG A 156 -22.20 -18.00 -2.26
N ASN A 157 -21.66 -17.30 -1.27
CA ASN A 157 -22.09 -17.44 0.11
C ASN A 157 -23.17 -16.41 0.44
N GLU A 158 -24.33 -16.90 0.87
CA GLU A 158 -25.52 -16.11 1.19
C GLU A 158 -25.34 -15.29 2.47
N ASP A 159 -24.41 -15.68 3.35
CA ASP A 159 -24.10 -14.96 4.60
C ASP A 159 -23.22 -13.72 4.39
N TRP A 160 -22.92 -13.37 3.13
CA TRP A 160 -22.02 -12.28 2.80
C TRP A 160 -22.76 -11.00 2.39
N TRP A 161 -22.09 -9.84 2.44
CA TRP A 161 -22.62 -8.51 2.07
C TRP A 161 -23.11 -8.40 0.61
N PHE A 162 -23.03 -9.49 -0.16
CA PHE A 162 -23.49 -9.57 -1.55
C PHE A 162 -25.01 -9.63 -1.70
N ASP A 163 -25.77 -9.94 -0.64
CA ASP A 163 -27.24 -9.97 -0.71
C ASP A 163 -27.87 -8.54 -0.70
N LEU A 164 -27.10 -7.51 -0.29
CA LEU A 164 -27.45 -6.08 -0.34
C LEU A 164 -28.81 -5.70 0.28
N THR A 165 -29.40 -6.58 1.08
CA THR A 165 -30.75 -6.41 1.64
C THR A 165 -30.78 -5.37 2.76
N THR A 166 -29.71 -5.29 3.56
CA THR A 166 -29.62 -4.39 4.72
C THR A 166 -28.78 -3.16 4.41
N LEU A 167 -29.08 -2.02 5.06
CA LEU A 167 -28.24 -0.80 4.98
C LEU A 167 -26.80 -1.06 5.37
N THR A 168 -26.60 -1.99 6.31
CA THR A 168 -25.31 -2.46 6.79
C THR A 168 -24.49 -3.12 5.68
N ASP A 169 -25.10 -4.03 4.92
CA ASP A 169 -24.45 -4.73 3.81
C ASP A 169 -24.04 -3.75 2.71
N LYS A 170 -24.88 -2.74 2.45
CA LYS A 170 -24.57 -1.67 1.49
C LYS A 170 -23.34 -0.86 1.91
N MET A 171 -23.20 -0.53 3.19
CA MET A 171 -22.03 0.20 3.68
C MET A 171 -20.76 -0.65 3.63
N GLU A 172 -20.83 -1.92 4.01
CA GLU A 172 -19.69 -2.85 3.90
C GLU A 172 -19.27 -3.03 2.43
N PHE A 173 -20.23 -3.16 1.52
CA PHE A 173 -19.96 -3.24 0.09
C PHE A 173 -19.29 -1.97 -0.46
N VAL A 174 -19.75 -0.78 -0.09
CA VAL A 174 -19.13 0.48 -0.53
C VAL A 174 -17.69 0.60 0.00
N LEU A 175 -17.44 0.25 1.26
CA LEU A 175 -16.09 0.23 1.82
C LEU A 175 -15.20 -0.77 1.09
N PHE A 176 -15.72 -1.95 0.75
CA PHE A 176 -15.01 -2.95 -0.03
C PHE A 176 -14.65 -2.44 -1.42
N VAL A 177 -15.60 -1.85 -2.16
CA VAL A 177 -15.34 -1.28 -3.49
C VAL A 177 -14.30 -0.17 -3.43
N LEU A 178 -14.41 0.74 -2.45
CA LEU A 178 -13.45 1.82 -2.26
C LEU A 178 -12.05 1.27 -1.99
N ARG A 179 -11.95 0.24 -1.15
CA ARG A 179 -10.70 -0.46 -0.82
C ARG A 179 -10.10 -1.16 -2.05
N TYR A 180 -10.93 -1.86 -2.81
CA TYR A 180 -10.53 -2.55 -4.03
C TYR A 180 -9.97 -1.59 -5.08
N VAL A 181 -10.69 -0.51 -5.40
CA VAL A 181 -10.25 0.50 -6.37
C VAL A 181 -8.98 1.19 -5.90
N SER A 182 -8.89 1.54 -4.62
CA SER A 182 -7.68 2.15 -4.04
C SER A 182 -6.48 1.21 -4.11
N GLY A 183 -6.67 -0.08 -3.80
CA GLY A 183 -5.65 -1.12 -3.93
C GLY A 183 -5.17 -1.32 -5.36
N CYS A 184 -6.10 -1.36 -6.33
CA CYS A 184 -5.78 -1.41 -7.77
C CYS A 184 -4.91 -0.22 -8.18
N LEU A 185 -5.32 0.99 -7.81
CA LEU A 185 -4.58 2.21 -8.15
C LEU A 185 -3.20 2.22 -7.51
N LEU A 186 -3.06 1.81 -6.24
CA LEU A 186 -1.77 1.67 -5.57
C LEU A 186 -0.85 0.66 -6.29
N PHE A 187 -1.39 -0.48 -6.71
CA PHE A 187 -0.63 -1.47 -7.47
C PHE A 187 -0.15 -0.93 -8.82
N ILE A 188 -1.02 -0.27 -9.60
CA ILE A 188 -0.67 0.35 -10.89
C ILE A 188 0.37 1.46 -10.70
N LEU A 189 0.22 2.31 -9.68
CA LEU A 189 1.20 3.35 -9.35
C LEU A 189 2.53 2.75 -8.93
N GLY A 190 2.51 1.64 -8.18
CA GLY A 190 3.69 0.89 -7.80
C GLY A 190 4.49 0.38 -9.00
N LEU A 191 3.80 -0.13 -10.02
CA LEU A 191 4.41 -0.55 -11.29
C LEU A 191 4.96 0.63 -12.10
N LYS A 192 4.28 1.79 -12.07
CA LYS A 192 4.63 2.96 -12.89
C LYS A 192 5.74 3.82 -12.26
N SER A 193 6.16 3.55 -11.02
CA SER A 193 7.26 4.22 -10.29
C SER A 193 7.35 5.74 -10.54
N PRO A 194 6.49 6.53 -9.89
CA PRO A 194 6.39 7.97 -10.14
C PRO A 194 7.59 8.74 -9.56
N GLY A 195 8.67 8.89 -10.34
CA GLY A 195 9.71 9.87 -10.01
C GLY A 195 11.16 9.48 -10.26
N ILE A 196 11.43 8.51 -11.12
CA ILE A 196 12.79 8.36 -11.63
C ILE A 196 12.96 9.39 -12.73
N SER A 197 13.78 10.40 -12.47
CA SER A 197 14.30 11.29 -13.51
C SER A 197 14.80 10.41 -14.64
N THR A 198 14.19 10.57 -15.81
CA THR A 198 14.56 9.73 -16.94
C THR A 198 16.01 10.07 -17.25
N LEU A 199 16.82 9.11 -17.71
CA LEU A 199 18.20 9.38 -18.14
C LEU A 199 18.28 10.55 -19.14
N ARG A 200 17.16 10.82 -19.84
CA ARG A 200 16.92 11.99 -20.67
C ARG A 200 17.00 13.33 -19.93
N ASP A 201 16.54 13.42 -18.68
CA ASP A 201 16.66 14.62 -17.84
C ASP A 201 18.12 14.83 -17.42
N TYR A 202 18.86 13.75 -17.16
CA TYR A 202 20.29 13.81 -16.80
C TYR A 202 21.15 14.26 -18.00
N VAL A 203 20.87 13.72 -19.19
CA VAL A 203 21.57 14.11 -20.44
C VAL A 203 21.21 15.54 -20.84
N ASN A 204 19.96 15.96 -20.69
CA ASN A 204 19.57 17.35 -20.95
C ASN A 204 20.27 18.31 -19.97
N PHE A 205 20.40 17.97 -18.68
CA PHE A 205 21.10 18.83 -17.72
C PHE A 205 22.60 18.93 -18.00
N GLY A 206 23.26 17.81 -18.34
CA GLY A 206 24.67 17.83 -18.75
C GLY A 206 24.91 18.65 -20.02
N GLY A 207 23.96 18.64 -20.96
CA GLY A 207 24.00 19.50 -22.16
C GLY A 207 23.78 20.99 -21.85
N SER A 208 22.92 21.33 -20.88
CA SER A 208 22.70 22.72 -20.46
C SER A 208 23.95 23.34 -19.82
N VAL A 209 24.60 22.62 -18.90
CA VAL A 209 25.79 23.10 -18.19
C VAL A 209 26.95 23.32 -19.16
N HIS A 210 27.14 22.42 -20.12
CA HIS A 210 28.22 22.56 -21.10
C HIS A 210 27.99 23.74 -22.06
N ASN A 211 26.74 24.00 -22.44
CA ASN A 211 26.40 25.16 -23.27
C ASN A 211 26.53 26.50 -22.53
N GLU A 212 26.30 26.54 -21.21
CA GLU A 212 26.51 27.75 -20.40
C GLU A 212 28.02 28.06 -20.24
N GLU A 213 28.87 27.06 -19.97
CA GLU A 213 30.33 27.23 -19.90
C GLU A 213 30.94 27.68 -21.25
N GLU A 214 30.45 27.16 -22.37
CA GLU A 214 30.94 27.53 -23.71
C GLU A 214 30.52 28.97 -24.09
N SER A 215 29.36 29.43 -23.61
CA SER A 215 28.86 30.79 -23.84
C SER A 215 29.62 31.85 -23.02
N GLU A 216 30.01 31.55 -21.78
CA GLU A 216 30.82 32.45 -20.95
C GLU A 216 32.26 32.56 -21.46
N THR A 217 32.82 31.48 -22.01
CA THR A 217 34.20 31.48 -22.54
C THR A 217 34.31 32.26 -23.86
N SER A 218 33.24 32.31 -24.68
CA SER A 218 33.25 33.05 -25.94
C SER A 218 33.03 34.56 -25.79
N SER A 219 32.49 35.03 -24.66
CA SER A 219 32.20 36.46 -24.43
C SER A 219 33.34 37.22 -23.72
N GLY A 220 34.39 36.52 -23.27
CA GLY A 220 35.56 37.12 -22.59
C GLY A 220 36.76 37.40 -23.49
N GLY A 221 36.60 37.34 -24.81
CA GLY A 221 37.69 37.42 -25.80
C GLY A 221 37.68 38.64 -26.73
N GLU A 222 36.87 39.66 -26.43
CA GLU A 222 36.88 40.94 -27.16
C GLU A 222 37.27 42.08 -26.20
N ASP A 223 38.58 42.24 -25.97
CA ASP A 223 39.22 43.48 -25.52
C ASP A 223 40.51 43.71 -26.32
#